data_AF-A0A7C9EDG7-F1
#
_entry.id   AF-A0A7C9EDG7-F1
#
_cell.length_a   1.000
_cell.length_b   1.000
_cell.length_c   1.000
_cell.angle_alpha   90.00
_cell.angle_beta   90.00
_cell.angle_gamma   90.00
#
_symmetry.space_group_name_H-M   'P 1'
#
loop_
_entity.id
_entity.type
_entity.pdbx_description
1 polymer ?
#
loop_
_entity_poly.entity_id
_entity_poly.type
_entity_poly.pdbx_seq_one_letter_code
_entity_poly.pdbx_strand_id
1 'polypeptide(L)'
;RLGQLNNYLGRSNFDRNSCAWMSGLNIIDLARWRELNLTGTFRKLVQELKSGGGLPEAAASRATLLAFQGQVYALDHKWVQSGLGHDSGLDIQEIRNSAVLHYNGNMKPWLELGIPKYKSLWVRFLNREDQFLSECNVIP
;
A
#
# COMPACT_ATOMS: atom_id res chain seq x y z
N ARG A 1 10.39 -4.33 5.13
CA ARG A 1 11.71 -4.41 4.44
C ARG A 1 11.70 -5.60 3.49
N LEU A 2 12.49 -5.58 2.41
CA LEU A 2 12.54 -6.69 1.45
C LEU A 2 12.95 -8.02 2.09
N GLY A 3 13.81 -8.00 3.12
CA GLY A 3 14.18 -9.21 3.87
C GLY A 3 13.02 -9.94 4.56
N GLN A 4 11.88 -9.27 4.78
CA GLN A 4 10.67 -9.91 5.32
C GLN A 4 9.86 -10.65 4.23
N LEU A 5 10.22 -10.44 2.96
CA LEU A 5 9.56 -11.01 1.79
C LEU A 5 10.43 -12.09 1.11
N ASN A 6 11.38 -12.70 1.81
CA ASN A 6 12.30 -13.71 1.24
C ASN A 6 11.56 -14.85 0.53
N ASN A 7 10.51 -15.39 1.15
CA ASN A 7 9.71 -16.47 0.56
C ASN A 7 9.00 -16.02 -0.73
N TYR A 8 8.69 -14.74 -0.83
CA TYR A 8 8.04 -14.14 -1.99
C TYR A 8 9.02 -13.81 -3.11
N LEU A 9 10.19 -13.26 -2.79
CA LEU A 9 11.21 -12.84 -3.76
C LEU A 9 12.10 -14.00 -4.25
N GLY A 10 12.08 -15.14 -3.56
CA GLY A 10 12.87 -16.31 -3.93
C GLY A 10 14.37 -16.10 -3.70
N ARG A 11 15.20 -16.78 -4.51
CA ARG A 11 16.67 -16.71 -4.42
C ARG A 11 17.29 -15.51 -5.14
N SER A 12 16.50 -14.50 -5.51
CA SER A 12 17.02 -13.29 -6.15
C SER A 12 18.07 -12.63 -5.25
N ASN A 13 19.16 -12.12 -5.84
CA ASN A 13 20.14 -11.33 -5.09
C ASN A 13 19.56 -9.93 -4.86
N PHE A 14 19.12 -9.65 -3.64
CA PHE A 14 18.52 -8.37 -3.26
C PHE A 14 19.05 -7.90 -1.91
N ASP A 15 19.09 -6.59 -1.72
CA ASP A 15 19.42 -5.99 -0.44
C ASP A 15 18.22 -6.16 0.51
N ARG A 16 18.42 -6.99 1.54
CA ARG A 16 17.42 -7.29 2.57
C ARG A 16 17.02 -6.05 3.37
N ASN A 17 17.88 -5.05 3.46
CA ASN A 17 17.64 -3.83 4.22
C ASN A 17 16.80 -2.81 3.46
N SER A 18 16.70 -2.93 2.15
CA SER A 18 15.89 -2.04 1.32
C SER A 18 14.42 -2.04 1.75
N CYS A 19 13.80 -0.87 1.65
CA CYS A 19 12.38 -0.70 1.94
C CYS A 19 11.55 -1.51 0.96
N ALA A 20 10.56 -2.24 1.48
CA ALA A 20 9.54 -2.83 0.63
C ALA A 20 8.55 -1.72 0.26
N TRP A 21 8.14 -1.70 -1.00
CA TRP A 21 7.14 -0.76 -1.49
C TRP A 21 5.78 -1.43 -1.58
N MET A 22 4.73 -0.70 -1.21
CA MET A 22 3.34 -1.11 -1.43
C MET A 22 2.57 0.05 -2.05
N SER A 23 1.62 -0.25 -2.93
CA SER A 23 0.72 0.75 -3.48
C SER A 23 -0.27 1.23 -2.40
N GLY A 24 -0.71 2.48 -2.51
CA GLY A 24 -1.61 3.14 -1.55
C GLY A 24 -1.49 4.65 -1.66
N LEU A 25 -0.42 5.21 -1.09
CA LEU A 25 -0.05 6.62 -1.24
C LEU A 25 1.43 6.73 -1.62
N ASN A 26 1.72 7.45 -2.70
CA ASN A 26 3.08 7.59 -3.23
C ASN A 26 3.32 9.00 -3.75
N ILE A 27 4.54 9.47 -3.58
CA ILE A 27 5.08 10.64 -4.29
C ILE A 27 6.15 10.10 -5.23
N ILE A 28 6.04 10.39 -6.52
CA ILE A 28 6.90 9.82 -7.55
C ILE A 28 7.68 10.95 -8.22
N ASP A 29 9.01 10.91 -8.11
CA ASP A 29 9.90 11.76 -8.90
C ASP A 29 10.00 11.18 -10.32
N LEU A 30 9.25 11.78 -11.25
CA LEU A 30 9.23 11.36 -12.65
C LEU A 30 10.52 11.70 -13.41
N ALA A 31 11.29 12.69 -12.96
CA ALA A 31 12.58 13.00 -13.57
C ALA A 31 13.59 11.91 -13.22
N ARG A 32 13.71 11.60 -11.92
CA ARG A 32 14.58 10.53 -11.43
C ARG A 32 14.18 9.15 -11.96
N TRP A 33 12.88 8.87 -12.06
CA TRP A 33 12.38 7.64 -12.68
C TRP A 33 12.92 7.45 -14.10
N ARG A 34 12.88 8.51 -14.92
CA ARG A 34 13.36 8.47 -16.31
C ARG A 34 14.87 8.37 -16.38
N GLU A 35 15.58 9.15 -15.55
CA GLU A 35 17.05 9.15 -15.47
C GLU A 35 17.59 7.77 -15.13
N LEU A 36 16.97 7.07 -14.17
CA LEU A 36 17.35 5.72 -13.76
C LEU A 36 16.80 4.61 -14.66
N ASN A 37 16.01 4.95 -15.68
CA ASN A 37 15.33 4.01 -16.57
C ASN A 37 14.58 2.88 -15.82
N LEU A 38 13.84 3.23 -14.77
CA LEU A 38 13.16 2.23 -13.92
C LEU A 38 12.15 1.39 -14.69
N THR A 39 11.49 1.97 -15.70
CA THR A 39 10.61 1.22 -16.61
C THR A 39 11.36 0.14 -17.40
N GLY A 40 12.57 0.44 -17.88
CA GLY A 40 13.39 -0.55 -18.59
C GLY A 40 13.79 -1.70 -17.68
N THR A 41 14.27 -1.39 -16.47
CA THR A 41 14.62 -2.39 -15.45
C THR A 41 13.42 -3.25 -15.08
N PHE A 42 12.26 -2.65 -14.82
CA PHE A 42 11.03 -3.38 -14.54
C PHE A 42 10.66 -4.34 -15.68
N ARG A 43 10.65 -3.89 -16.94
CA ARG A 43 10.31 -4.72 -18.09
C ARG A 43 11.24 -5.92 -18.24
N LYS A 44 12.55 -5.70 -18.07
CA LYS A 44 13.55 -6.77 -18.09
C LYS A 44 13.29 -7.82 -17.00
N LEU A 45 13.08 -7.37 -15.76
CA LEU A 45 12.77 -8.25 -14.62
C LEU A 45 11.48 -9.06 -14.83
N VAL A 46 10.43 -8.43 -15.38
CA VAL A 46 9.18 -9.15 -15.70
C VAL A 46 9.42 -10.26 -16.71
N GLN A 47 10.21 -10.02 -17.75
CA GLN A 47 10.55 -11.05 -18.74
C GLN A 47 11.32 -12.20 -18.10
N GLU A 48 12.37 -11.91 -17.33
CA GLU A 48 13.19 -12.90 -16.63
C GLU A 48 12.37 -13.76 -15.65
N LEU A 49 11.48 -13.12 -14.87
CA LEU A 49 10.67 -13.81 -13.87
C LEU A 49 9.52 -14.63 -14.48
N LYS A 50 8.97 -14.20 -15.63
CA LYS A 50 7.97 -14.98 -16.38
C LYS A 50 8.57 -16.24 -17.00
N SER A 51 9.79 -16.15 -17.53
CA SER A 51 10.51 -17.31 -18.07
C SER A 51 10.75 -18.41 -17.04
N GLY A 52 10.72 -18.09 -15.74
CA GLY A 52 10.78 -19.06 -14.64
C GLY A 52 9.45 -19.77 -14.31
N GLY A 53 8.41 -19.64 -15.12
CA GLY A 53 7.13 -20.33 -14.94
C GLY A 53 6.20 -19.75 -13.86
N GLY A 54 6.47 -18.52 -13.39
CA GLY A 54 5.63 -17.84 -12.42
C GLY A 54 4.37 -17.22 -13.04
N LEU A 55 3.30 -17.09 -12.26
CA LEU A 55 2.09 -16.36 -12.65
C LEU A 55 2.44 -14.90 -13.05
N PRO A 56 1.83 -14.33 -14.11
CA PRO A 56 2.13 -12.99 -14.59
C PRO A 56 2.05 -11.90 -13.51
N GLU A 57 1.03 -11.94 -12.65
CA GLU A 57 0.84 -10.97 -11.56
C GLU A 57 1.93 -11.10 -10.49
N ALA A 58 2.32 -12.33 -10.17
CA ALA A 58 3.40 -12.60 -9.22
C ALA A 58 4.76 -12.13 -9.77
N ALA A 59 5.01 -12.36 -11.07
CA ALA A 59 6.21 -11.87 -11.74
C ALA A 59 6.25 -10.34 -11.77
N ALA A 60 5.14 -9.67 -12.11
CA ALA A 60 5.03 -8.21 -12.08
C ALA A 60 5.26 -7.64 -10.69
N SER A 61 4.66 -8.23 -9.66
CA SER A 61 4.80 -7.77 -8.27
C SER A 61 6.23 -7.94 -7.74
N ARG A 62 6.89 -9.07 -8.04
CA ARG A 62 8.31 -9.29 -7.72
C ARG A 62 9.22 -8.31 -8.48
N ALA A 63 8.99 -8.15 -9.78
CA ALA A 63 9.75 -7.22 -10.62
C ALA A 63 9.64 -5.79 -10.10
N THR A 64 8.46 -5.40 -9.64
CA THR A 64 8.22 -4.12 -8.98
C THR A 64 9.11 -3.94 -7.75
N LEU A 65 9.10 -4.88 -6.80
CA LEU A 65 9.91 -4.78 -5.58
C LEU A 65 11.42 -4.68 -5.88
N LEU A 66 11.88 -5.41 -6.89
CA LEU A 66 13.29 -5.41 -7.30
C LEU A 66 13.67 -4.16 -8.10
N ALA A 67 12.82 -3.68 -9.01
CA ALA A 67 13.08 -2.50 -9.82
C ALA A 67 13.22 -1.21 -8.97
N PHE A 68 12.50 -1.14 -7.85
CA PHE A 68 12.56 -0.01 -6.92
C PHE A 68 13.49 -0.23 -5.73
N GLN A 69 14.24 -1.34 -5.68
CA GLN A 69 15.19 -1.58 -4.59
C GLN A 69 16.17 -0.40 -4.46
N GLY A 70 16.33 0.11 -3.23
CA GLY A 70 17.18 1.26 -2.94
C GLY A 70 16.66 2.61 -3.46
N GLN A 71 15.49 2.64 -4.11
CA GLN A 71 14.86 3.86 -4.63
C GLN A 71 13.57 4.25 -3.87
N VAL A 72 13.27 3.54 -2.77
CA VAL A 72 12.06 3.74 -1.96
C VAL A 72 12.42 4.45 -0.67
N TYR A 73 11.76 5.58 -0.44
CA TYR A 73 11.92 6.41 0.75
C TYR A 73 10.61 6.41 1.53
N ALA A 74 10.70 6.25 2.85
CA ALA A 74 9.52 6.27 3.70
C ALA A 74 8.96 7.71 3.77
N LEU A 75 7.64 7.83 3.64
CA LEU A 75 6.95 9.07 3.98
C LEU A 75 6.88 9.18 5.50
N ASP A 76 6.98 10.41 6.01
CA ASP A 76 6.76 10.68 7.42
C ASP A 76 5.32 10.32 7.82
N HIS A 77 5.13 9.77 9.02
CA HIS A 77 3.83 9.34 9.56
C HIS A 77 2.77 10.46 9.60
N LYS A 78 3.20 11.73 9.66
CA LYS A 78 2.32 12.90 9.55
C LYS A 78 1.69 13.05 8.16
N TRP A 79 2.30 12.49 7.12
CA TRP A 79 1.68 12.47 5.79
C TRP A 79 0.61 11.39 5.69
N VAL A 80 0.87 10.21 6.25
CA VAL A 80 -0.05 9.07 6.13
C VAL A 80 -0.04 8.19 7.37
N GLN A 81 -1.21 8.04 7.99
CA GLN A 81 -1.45 7.00 8.98
C GLN A 81 -2.00 5.76 8.28
N SER A 82 -1.23 4.68 8.30
CA SER A 82 -1.69 3.37 7.81
C SER A 82 -2.16 2.48 8.96
N GLY A 83 -2.96 1.49 8.62
CA GLY A 83 -3.29 0.36 9.47
C GLY A 83 -4.67 0.38 10.12
N LEU A 84 -5.50 1.35 9.75
CA LEU A 84 -6.82 1.54 10.34
C LEU A 84 -7.81 0.40 10.01
N GLY A 85 -7.44 -0.55 9.13
CA GLY A 85 -8.20 -1.76 8.85
C GLY A 85 -7.59 -3.04 9.41
N HIS A 86 -6.50 -2.97 10.20
CA HIS A 86 -5.85 -4.14 10.81
C HIS A 86 -5.53 -3.99 12.30
N ASP A 87 -5.24 -2.78 12.79
CA ASP A 87 -4.76 -2.55 14.16
C ASP A 87 -5.68 -1.58 14.89
N SER A 88 -6.34 -2.05 15.94
CA SER A 88 -7.23 -1.26 16.80
C SER A 88 -6.48 -0.45 17.87
N GLY A 89 -5.17 -0.67 18.02
CA GLY A 89 -4.28 -0.05 18.98
C GLY A 89 -3.63 1.25 18.53
N LEU A 90 -3.87 1.73 17.30
CA LEU A 90 -3.26 2.97 16.80
C LEU A 90 -3.62 4.18 17.67
N ASP A 91 -2.64 5.07 17.86
CA ASP A 91 -2.80 6.31 18.60
C ASP A 91 -3.74 7.27 17.86
N ILE A 92 -4.76 7.73 18.58
CA ILE A 92 -5.76 8.65 18.05
C ILE A 92 -5.18 10.04 17.77
N GLN A 93 -4.14 10.45 18.51
CA GLN A 93 -3.48 11.74 18.29
C GLN A 93 -2.68 11.72 16.99
N GLU A 94 -1.93 10.65 16.73
CA GLU A 94 -1.25 10.46 15.44
C GLU A 94 -2.27 10.44 14.30
N ILE A 95 -3.34 9.66 14.42
CA ILE A 95 -4.43 9.63 13.43
C ILE A 95 -5.00 11.03 13.14
N ARG A 96 -5.24 11.84 14.17
CA ARG A 96 -5.78 13.20 13.99
C ARG A 96 -4.80 14.16 13.33
N ASN A 97 -3.51 13.94 13.53
CA ASN A 97 -2.45 14.79 13.01
C ASN A 97 -1.96 14.39 11.61
N SER A 98 -2.37 13.22 11.11
CA SER A 98 -2.00 12.75 9.78
C SER A 98 -2.85 13.38 8.67
N ALA A 99 -2.21 13.74 7.56
CA ALA A 99 -2.88 14.34 6.40
C ALA A 99 -3.78 13.33 5.66
N VAL A 100 -3.38 12.06 5.59
CA VAL A 100 -4.12 10.98 4.92
C VAL A 100 -4.30 9.79 5.87
N LEU A 101 -5.51 9.23 5.87
CA LEU A 101 -5.83 8.00 6.59
C LEU A 101 -5.96 6.83 5.62
N HIS A 102 -5.08 5.84 5.76
CA HIS A 102 -5.10 4.64 4.94
C HIS A 102 -5.72 3.48 5.71
N TYR A 103 -6.97 3.15 5.37
CA TYR A 103 -7.72 2.04 5.94
C TYR A 103 -7.28 0.69 5.36
N ASN A 104 -5.99 0.39 5.21
CA ASN A 104 -5.52 -0.91 4.72
C ASN A 104 -5.81 -2.03 5.73
N GLY A 105 -6.08 -3.23 5.22
CA GLY A 105 -6.53 -4.38 6.01
C GLY A 105 -7.99 -4.75 5.76
N ASN A 106 -8.48 -5.77 6.46
CA ASN A 106 -9.79 -6.38 6.22
C ASN A 106 -10.93 -5.69 6.98
N MET A 107 -10.64 -5.05 8.11
CA MET A 107 -11.65 -4.44 8.99
C MET A 107 -11.97 -3.00 8.55
N LYS A 108 -12.40 -2.84 7.31
CA LYS A 108 -12.70 -1.55 6.68
C LYS A 108 -13.90 -0.85 7.35
N PRO A 109 -13.96 0.48 7.37
CA PRO A 109 -14.99 1.21 8.11
C PRO A 109 -16.41 1.06 7.54
N TRP A 110 -16.53 0.76 6.24
CA TRP A 110 -17.80 0.47 5.56
C TRP A 110 -18.31 -0.96 5.76
N LEU A 111 -17.60 -1.78 6.54
CA LEU A 111 -18.04 -3.12 6.90
C LEU A 111 -18.60 -3.12 8.31
N GLU A 112 -19.56 -3.99 8.58
CA GLU A 112 -20.10 -4.20 9.92
C GLU A 112 -18.97 -4.54 10.91
N LEU A 113 -18.08 -5.46 10.52
CA LEU A 113 -16.88 -5.88 11.27
C LEU A 113 -15.72 -4.86 11.27
N GLY A 114 -15.92 -3.66 10.71
CA GLY A 114 -14.93 -2.60 10.73
C GLY A 114 -14.57 -2.15 12.15
N ILE A 115 -13.33 -1.69 12.36
CA ILE A 115 -12.87 -1.24 13.69
C ILE A 115 -13.68 -0.01 14.14
N PRO A 116 -14.53 -0.12 15.20
CA PRO A 116 -15.46 0.96 15.55
C PRO A 116 -14.78 2.29 15.87
N LYS A 117 -13.61 2.24 16.52
CA LYS A 117 -12.79 3.40 16.90
C LYS A 117 -12.49 4.34 15.71
N TYR A 118 -12.38 3.79 14.49
CA TYR A 118 -11.98 4.56 13.31
C TYR A 118 -13.12 4.81 12.32
N LYS A 119 -14.30 4.23 12.53
CA LYS A 119 -15.47 4.40 11.63
C LYS A 119 -15.92 5.84 11.54
N SER A 120 -16.00 6.55 12.67
CA SER A 120 -16.48 7.94 12.74
C SER A 120 -15.64 8.90 11.89
N LEU A 121 -14.35 8.63 11.74
CA LEU A 121 -13.43 9.42 10.93
C LEU A 121 -13.71 9.33 9.43
N TRP A 122 -14.34 8.24 8.98
CA TRP A 122 -14.75 8.02 7.59
C TRP A 122 -16.19 8.47 7.37
N VAL A 123 -17.13 8.09 8.26
CA VAL A 123 -18.56 8.38 8.15
C VAL A 123 -18.85 9.89 8.02
N ARG A 124 -18.04 10.75 8.64
CA ARG A 124 -18.19 12.22 8.53
C ARG A 124 -18.06 12.78 7.11
N PHE A 125 -17.47 12.02 6.18
CA PHE A 125 -17.30 12.40 4.78
C PHE A 125 -18.34 11.78 3.85
N LEU A 126 -19.25 10.96 4.38
CA LEU A 126 -20.32 10.37 3.58
C LEU A 126 -21.41 11.38 3.26
N ASN A 127 -21.90 11.34 2.03
CA ASN A 127 -23.11 12.03 1.66
C ASN A 127 -24.33 11.29 2.25
N ARG A 128 -25.03 11.91 3.18
CA ARG A 128 -26.22 11.32 3.82
C ARG A 128 -27.43 11.25 2.91
N GLU A 129 -27.44 12.00 1.82
CA GLU A 129 -28.51 12.02 0.83
C GLU A 129 -28.30 10.98 -0.28
N ASP A 130 -27.17 10.25 -0.25
CA ASP A 130 -26.90 9.20 -1.22
C ASP A 130 -27.79 7.98 -0.97
N GLN A 131 -28.71 7.73 -1.90
CA GLN A 131 -29.67 6.64 -1.82
C GLN A 131 -28.99 5.27 -1.74
N PHE A 132 -27.90 5.06 -2.46
CA PHE A 132 -27.18 3.78 -2.45
C PHE A 132 -26.56 3.52 -1.07
N LEU A 133 -25.99 4.53 -0.43
CA LEU A 133 -25.43 4.41 0.92
C LEU A 133 -26.51 4.11 1.98
N SER A 134 -27.70 4.70 1.82
CA SER A 134 -28.86 4.41 2.67
C SER A 134 -29.36 2.97 2.48
N GLU A 135 -29.55 2.54 1.24
CA GLU A 135 -30.05 1.18 0.92
C GLU A 135 -29.10 0.08 1.39
N CYS A 136 -27.79 0.35 1.36
CA CYS A 136 -26.76 -0.58 1.82
C CYS A 136 -26.46 -0.47 3.33
N ASN A 137 -27.22 0.32 4.09
CA ASN A 137 -27.04 0.50 5.55
C ASN A 137 -25.60 0.88 5.94
N VAL A 138 -24.94 1.66 5.09
CA VAL A 138 -23.55 2.12 5.27
C VAL A 138 -23.48 3.29 6.26
N ILE A 139 -24.56 4.07 6.31
CA ILE A 139 -24.75 5.18 7.22
C ILE A 139 -25.58 4.64 8.40
N PRO A 140 -25.00 4.53 9.60
CA PRO A 140 -25.72 4.07 10.78
C PRO A 140 -26.73 5.11 11.30
#